data_AF-A0A9E4HT63-F1
#
_entry.id   AF-A0A9E4HT63-F1
#
_cell.length_a   1.000
_cell.length_b   1.000
_cell.length_c   1.000
_cell.angle_alpha   90.00
_cell.angle_beta   90.00
_cell.angle_gamma   90.00
#
_symmetry.space_group_name_H-M   'P 1'
#
loop_
_entity.id
_entity.type
_entity.pdbx_description
1 polymer ?
#
loop_
_entity_poly.entity_id
_entity_poly.type
_entity_poly.pdbx_seq_one_letter_code
_entity_poly.pdbx_strand_id
1 'polypeptide(L)'
;MLSHETVTTASPLRNLVSELRTDIESAKAVPALAAGFTTGLGLLVAQIAFGSLIFSGLLAPYTSQGVGLVLFGNFAACLVIALAGGFRGAISGLSPALVVVMAQIGATMDADGDALFVTTTGALMIGAVATGLCFLL
;
A
#
# COMPACT_ATOMS: atom_id res chain seq x y z
N MET A 1 27.73 -26.72 -30.45
CA MET A 1 26.42 -26.05 -30.24
C MET A 1 25.94 -26.46 -28.86
N LEU A 2 26.56 -25.96 -27.78
CA LEU A 2 26.19 -24.72 -27.05
C LEU A 2 24.67 -24.64 -26.85
N SER A 3 24.08 -24.74 -25.67
CA SER A 3 24.57 -24.92 -24.29
C SER A 3 23.30 -25.19 -23.48
N HIS A 4 23.30 -26.27 -22.70
CA HIS A 4 22.24 -26.57 -21.74
C HIS A 4 22.04 -25.36 -20.81
N GLU A 5 20.84 -24.77 -20.84
CA GLU A 5 20.33 -23.86 -19.81
C GLU A 5 20.43 -24.55 -18.45
N THR A 6 21.48 -24.24 -17.71
CA THR A 6 21.57 -24.52 -16.29
C THR A 6 20.61 -23.56 -15.59
N VAL A 7 19.33 -23.96 -15.55
CA VAL A 7 18.31 -23.41 -14.66
C VAL A 7 18.85 -23.57 -13.24
N THR A 8 19.52 -22.52 -12.77
CA THR A 8 20.10 -22.44 -11.43
C THR A 8 18.94 -22.24 -10.46
N THR A 9 18.48 -23.34 -9.89
CA THR A 9 17.60 -23.42 -8.71
C THR A 9 18.32 -22.88 -7.47
N ALA A 10 18.77 -21.63 -7.50
CA ALA A 10 19.01 -20.85 -6.29
C ALA A 10 17.64 -20.37 -5.82
N SER A 11 17.36 -20.46 -4.51
CA SER A 11 16.05 -20.02 -4.00
C SER A 11 15.81 -18.58 -4.43
N PRO A 12 14.59 -18.22 -4.91
CA PRO A 12 14.30 -16.87 -5.38
C PRO A 12 14.65 -15.80 -4.32
N LEU A 13 14.54 -16.17 -3.04
CA LEU A 13 15.00 -15.36 -1.90
C LEU A 13 16.51 -15.09 -1.91
N ARG A 14 17.36 -16.07 -2.26
CA ARG A 14 18.82 -15.89 -2.29
C ARG A 14 19.24 -14.95 -3.43
N ASN A 15 18.57 -15.05 -4.58
CA ASN A 15 18.80 -14.14 -5.71
C ASN A 15 18.34 -12.71 -5.36
N LEU A 16 17.19 -12.54 -4.71
CA LEU A 16 16.71 -11.24 -4.22
C LEU A 16 17.72 -10.59 -3.26
N VAL A 17 18.25 -11.38 -2.30
CA VAL A 17 19.22 -10.91 -1.31
C VAL A 17 20.55 -10.54 -1.96
N SER A 18 21.02 -11.29 -2.96
CA SER A 18 22.24 -10.92 -3.68
C SER A 18 22.06 -9.66 -4.50
N GLU A 19 20.92 -9.49 -5.19
CA GLU A 19 20.65 -8.27 -5.96
C GLU A 19 20.51 -7.04 -5.06
N LEU A 20 19.79 -7.16 -3.94
CA LEU A 20 19.70 -6.11 -2.91
C LEU A 20 21.07 -5.73 -2.37
N ARG A 21 21.94 -6.71 -2.11
CA ARG A 21 23.31 -6.45 -1.62
C ARG A 21 24.14 -5.70 -2.66
N THR A 22 24.05 -6.09 -3.93
CA THR A 22 24.75 -5.41 -5.03
C THR A 22 24.21 -4.01 -5.28
N ASP A 23 22.89 -3.80 -5.18
CA ASP A 23 22.28 -2.47 -5.29
C ASP A 23 22.65 -1.57 -4.09
N ILE A 24 22.76 -2.12 -2.87
CA ILE A 24 23.20 -1.39 -1.66
C ILE A 24 24.69 -1.02 -1.71
N GLU A 25 25.55 -1.89 -2.25
CA GLU A 25 26.97 -1.57 -2.45
C GLU A 25 27.20 -0.54 -3.57
N SER A 26 26.19 -0.28 -4.40
CA SER A 26 26.25 0.75 -5.44
C SER A 26 26.24 2.15 -4.85
N ALA A 27 27.06 3.07 -5.38
CA ALA A 27 27.05 4.50 -5.02
C ALA A 27 25.69 5.19 -5.23
N LYS A 28 24.75 4.53 -5.91
CA LYS A 28 23.36 4.99 -6.14
C LYS A 28 22.40 4.62 -4.98
N ALA A 29 22.83 3.79 -4.02
CA ALA A 29 22.00 3.36 -2.90
C ALA A 29 21.58 4.52 -1.99
N VAL A 30 22.53 5.39 -1.64
CA VAL A 30 22.28 6.55 -0.77
C VAL A 30 21.22 7.49 -1.34
N PRO A 31 21.32 7.97 -2.60
CA PRO A 31 20.28 8.82 -3.18
C PRO A 31 18.95 8.07 -3.40
N ALA A 32 18.96 6.77 -3.70
CA ALA A 32 17.74 5.98 -3.83
C ALA A 32 17.00 5.81 -2.50
N LEU A 33 17.73 5.54 -1.41
CA LEU A 33 17.17 5.46 -0.06
C LEU A 33 16.66 6.82 0.41
N ALA A 34 17.38 7.91 0.13
CA ALA A 34 16.94 9.25 0.46
C ALA A 34 15.64 9.60 -0.28
N ALA A 35 15.53 9.27 -1.57
CA ALA A 35 14.31 9.47 -2.36
C ALA A 35 13.15 8.61 -1.84
N GLY A 36 13.39 7.33 -1.53
CA GLY A 36 12.37 6.45 -0.95
C GLY A 36 11.88 6.96 0.41
N PHE A 37 12.78 7.48 1.25
CA PHE A 37 12.43 8.02 2.57
C PHE A 37 11.62 9.31 2.47
N THR A 38 12.02 10.25 1.61
CA THR A 38 11.27 11.51 1.44
C THR A 38 9.89 11.26 0.82
N THR A 39 9.80 10.40 -0.20
CA THR A 39 8.52 9.99 -0.79
C THR A 39 7.65 9.24 0.22
N GLY A 40 8.23 8.30 0.97
CA GLY A 40 7.52 7.54 2.01
C GLY A 40 6.98 8.43 3.13
N LEU A 41 7.75 9.42 3.59
CA LEU A 41 7.31 10.37 4.60
C LEU A 41 6.16 11.24 4.07
N GLY A 42 6.26 11.72 2.83
CA GLY A 42 5.19 12.49 2.18
C GLY A 42 3.89 11.68 2.06
N LEU A 43 4.01 10.40 1.65
CA LEU A 43 2.86 9.48 1.63
C LEU A 43 2.31 9.24 3.04
N LEU A 44 3.16 9.03 4.04
CA LEU A 44 2.70 8.79 5.41
C LEU A 44 1.82 9.93 5.93
N VAL A 45 2.24 11.18 5.72
CA VAL A 45 1.45 12.36 6.10
C VAL A 45 0.12 12.39 5.34
N ALA A 46 0.13 12.13 4.03
CA ALA A 46 -1.09 12.10 3.21
C ALA A 46 -2.05 10.98 3.65
N GLN A 47 -1.53 9.78 3.94
CA GLN A 47 -2.33 8.63 4.35
C GLN A 47 -2.95 8.82 5.74
N ILE A 48 -2.26 9.47 6.66
CA ILE A 48 -2.83 9.86 7.96
C ILE A 48 -3.96 10.86 7.76
N ALA A 49 -3.76 11.87 6.91
CA ALA A 49 -4.79 12.86 6.60
C ALA A 49 -6.02 12.21 5.94
N PHE A 50 -5.80 11.33 4.96
CA PHE A 50 -6.86 10.60 4.28
C PHE A 50 -7.61 9.63 5.20
N GLY A 51 -6.90 8.88 6.03
CA GLY A 51 -7.53 8.04 7.06
C GLY A 51 -8.35 8.88 8.04
N SER A 52 -7.83 10.02 8.48
CA SER A 52 -8.55 10.93 9.36
C SER A 52 -9.81 11.53 8.71
N LEU A 53 -9.78 11.79 7.40
CA LEU A 53 -10.93 12.26 6.65
C LEU A 53 -11.99 11.17 6.45
N ILE A 54 -11.58 9.93 6.16
CA ILE A 54 -12.49 8.79 5.99
C ILE A 54 -13.22 8.47 7.29
N PHE A 55 -12.50 8.45 8.41
CA PHE A 55 -13.03 8.09 9.72
C PHE A 55 -13.47 9.31 10.56
N SER A 56 -13.67 10.46 9.92
CA SER A 56 -14.16 11.66 10.61
C SER A 56 -15.66 11.58 10.97
N GLY A 57 -16.14 12.50 11.80
CA GLY A 57 -17.55 12.61 12.18
C GLY A 57 -18.00 11.49 13.12
N LEU A 58 -18.99 10.70 12.70
CA LEU A 58 -19.58 9.61 13.50
C LEU A 58 -18.59 8.47 13.79
N LEU A 59 -17.52 8.33 13.00
CA LEU A 59 -16.46 7.33 13.20
C LEU A 59 -15.26 7.88 13.97
N ALA A 60 -15.32 9.12 14.49
CA ALA A 60 -14.20 9.73 15.21
C ALA A 60 -13.58 8.85 16.32
N PRO A 61 -14.34 8.02 17.08
CA PRO A 61 -13.78 7.09 18.06
C PRO A 61 -12.87 6.01 17.44
N TYR A 62 -13.13 5.64 16.18
CA TYR A 62 -12.45 4.57 15.46
C TYR A 62 -11.32 5.09 14.55
N THR A 63 -11.10 6.40 14.49
CA THR A 63 -10.07 7.03 13.65
C THR A 63 -8.69 6.43 13.85
N SER A 64 -8.28 6.17 15.11
CA SER A 64 -6.95 5.61 15.39
C SER A 64 -6.80 4.20 14.79
N GLN A 65 -7.82 3.36 14.90
CA GLN A 65 -7.81 2.01 14.33
C GLN A 65 -7.88 2.06 12.79
N GLY A 66 -8.73 2.92 12.23
CA GLY A 66 -8.89 3.09 10.79
C GLY A 66 -7.61 3.62 10.11
N VAL A 67 -6.96 4.62 10.69
CA VAL A 67 -5.66 5.14 10.19
C VAL A 67 -4.58 4.05 10.24
N GLY A 68 -4.52 3.28 11.33
CA GLY A 68 -3.60 2.15 11.43
C GLY A 68 -3.80 1.11 10.34
N LEU A 69 -5.07 0.80 10.02
CA LEU A 69 -5.43 -0.15 8.98
C LEU A 69 -5.06 0.36 7.57
N VAL A 70 -5.26 1.64 7.29
CA VAL A 70 -4.85 2.28 6.03
C VAL A 70 -3.32 2.30 5.88
N LEU A 71 -2.58 2.62 6.94
CA LEU A 71 -1.12 2.61 6.92
C LEU A 71 -0.56 1.20 6.72
N PHE A 72 -1.11 0.22 7.43
CA PHE A 72 -0.70 -1.18 7.30
C PHE A 72 -1.01 -1.72 5.90
N GLY A 73 -2.20 -1.44 5.37
CA GLY A 73 -2.58 -1.82 4.00
C GLY A 73 -1.66 -1.20 2.96
N ASN A 74 -1.31 0.07 3.11
CA ASN A 74 -0.38 0.75 2.20
C ASN A 74 1.03 0.16 2.28
N PHE A 75 1.52 -0.15 3.48
CA PHE A 75 2.81 -0.79 3.67
C PHE A 75 2.85 -2.18 3.02
N ALA A 76 1.83 -3.00 3.26
CA ALA A 76 1.70 -4.32 2.65
C ALA A 76 1.63 -4.23 1.11
N ALA A 77 0.85 -3.29 0.57
CA ALA A 77 0.75 -3.08 -0.87
C ALA A 77 2.08 -2.62 -1.48
N CYS A 78 2.78 -1.67 -0.86
CA CYS A 78 4.11 -1.25 -1.29
C CYS A 78 5.12 -2.40 -1.23
N LEU A 79 5.05 -3.27 -0.21
CA LEU A 79 5.92 -4.44 -0.11
C LEU A 79 5.65 -5.44 -1.26
N VAL A 80 4.37 -5.69 -1.57
CA VAL A 80 3.99 -6.55 -2.70
C VAL A 80 4.46 -5.94 -4.02
N ILE A 81 4.26 -4.64 -4.25
CA ILE A 81 4.74 -3.96 -5.45
C ILE A 81 6.27 -3.95 -5.53
N ALA A 82 6.98 -3.80 -4.41
CA ALA A 82 8.43 -3.83 -4.38
C ALA A 82 9.00 -5.22 -4.70
N LEU A 83 8.32 -6.29 -4.28
CA LEU A 83 8.77 -7.68 -4.52
C LEU A 83 8.31 -8.24 -5.87
N ALA A 84 7.10 -7.91 -6.31
CA ALA A 84 6.47 -8.48 -7.50
C ALA A 84 6.44 -7.50 -8.69
N GLY A 85 6.68 -6.22 -8.46
CA GLY A 85 6.63 -5.19 -9.50
C GLY A 85 7.91 -5.16 -10.34
N GLY A 86 7.75 -5.23 -11.66
CA GLY A 86 8.84 -5.02 -12.61
C GLY A 86 9.26 -3.55 -12.80
N PHE A 87 8.59 -2.60 -12.13
CA PHE A 87 8.83 -1.16 -12.30
C PHE A 87 9.55 -0.54 -11.08
N ARG A 88 10.77 -0.04 -11.31
CA ARG A 88 11.54 0.72 -10.32
C ARG A 88 10.84 2.06 -10.03
N GLY A 89 10.38 2.24 -8.80
CA GLY A 89 9.79 3.50 -8.31
C GLY A 89 8.26 3.54 -8.23
N ALA A 90 7.56 2.42 -8.46
CA ALA A 90 6.13 2.34 -8.24
C ALA A 90 5.81 2.44 -6.73
N ILE A 91 4.82 3.26 -6.38
CA ILE A 91 4.33 3.47 -5.01
C ILE A 91 2.84 3.21 -4.94
N SER A 92 2.39 2.55 -3.87
CA SER A 92 0.97 2.46 -3.53
C SER A 92 0.55 3.68 -2.71
N GLY A 93 -0.68 4.14 -2.91
CA GLY A 93 -1.29 5.23 -2.15
C GLY A 93 -2.80 5.27 -2.36
N LEU A 94 -3.52 5.92 -1.44
CA LEU A 94 -4.95 6.15 -1.63
C LEU A 94 -5.17 7.26 -2.65
N SER A 95 -6.16 7.06 -3.53
CA SER A 95 -6.65 8.11 -4.42
C SER A 95 -7.56 9.08 -3.63
N PRO A 96 -7.43 10.41 -3.82
CA PRO A 96 -8.35 11.38 -3.22
C PRO A 96 -9.82 11.12 -3.55
N ALA A 97 -10.12 10.57 -4.73
CA ALA A 97 -11.47 10.21 -5.12
C ALA A 97 -12.08 9.11 -4.22
N LEU A 98 -11.27 8.11 -3.87
CA LEU A 98 -11.67 7.03 -2.94
C LEU A 98 -11.98 7.58 -1.55
N VAL A 99 -11.15 8.52 -1.06
CA VAL A 99 -11.33 9.17 0.25
C VAL A 99 -12.67 9.89 0.33
N VAL A 100 -13.01 10.66 -0.70
CA VAL A 100 -14.30 11.39 -0.76
C VAL A 100 -15.48 10.42 -0.78
N VAL A 101 -15.42 9.37 -1.59
CA VAL A 101 -16.50 8.37 -1.66
C VAL A 101 -16.68 7.67 -0.32
N MET A 102 -15.60 7.25 0.34
CA MET A 102 -15.67 6.57 1.64
C MET A 102 -16.20 7.48 2.75
N ALA A 103 -15.82 8.77 2.74
CA ALA A 103 -16.36 9.75 3.68
C ALA A 103 -17.88 9.95 3.49
N GLN A 104 -18.38 9.94 2.25
CA GLN A 104 -19.82 10.02 1.97
C GLN A 104 -20.57 8.76 2.38
N ILE A 105 -19.98 7.58 2.17
CA ILE A 105 -20.55 6.31 2.66
C ILE A 105 -20.68 6.37 4.18
N GLY A 106 -19.62 6.73 4.90
CA GLY A 106 -19.67 6.85 6.37
C GLY A 106 -20.70 7.86 6.88
N ALA A 107 -20.96 8.94 6.12
CA ALA A 107 -21.94 9.96 6.48
C ALA A 107 -23.40 9.57 6.19
N THR A 108 -23.64 8.62 5.28
CA THR A 108 -24.98 8.22 4.84
C THR A 108 -25.48 6.93 5.47
N MET A 109 -24.63 6.23 6.24
CA MET A 109 -24.99 5.01 6.94
C MET A 109 -25.66 5.31 8.28
N ASP A 110 -26.89 4.83 8.45
CA ASP A 110 -27.61 4.79 9.72
C ASP A 110 -27.30 3.45 10.41
N ALA A 111 -26.17 3.39 11.10
CA ALA A 111 -25.70 2.21 11.82
C ALA A 111 -25.07 2.60 13.16
N ASP A 112 -25.21 1.74 14.17
CA ASP A 112 -24.59 1.94 15.48
C ASP A 112 -23.06 1.68 15.42
N GLY A 113 -22.28 2.36 16.25
CA GLY A 113 -20.87 2.69 16.02
C GLY A 113 -19.98 1.55 15.52
N ASP A 114 -20.04 0.38 16.15
CA ASP A 114 -19.16 -0.77 15.82
C ASP A 114 -19.53 -1.41 14.48
N ALA A 115 -20.83 -1.46 14.16
CA ALA A 115 -21.30 -1.94 12.87
C ALA A 115 -20.88 -0.98 11.76
N LEU A 116 -20.93 0.33 12.02
CA LEU A 116 -20.57 1.36 11.06
C LEU A 116 -19.08 1.25 10.68
N PHE A 117 -18.18 1.10 11.66
CA PHE A 117 -16.76 0.86 11.43
C PHE A 117 -16.51 -0.37 10.55
N VAL A 118 -17.10 -1.52 10.90
CA VAL A 118 -16.92 -2.77 10.16
C VAL A 118 -17.41 -2.65 8.72
N THR A 119 -18.55 -1.99 8.47
CA THR A 119 -19.04 -1.79 7.10
C THR A 119 -18.18 -0.84 6.28
N THR A 120 -17.70 0.26 6.86
CA THR A 120 -16.81 1.20 6.14
C THR A 120 -15.48 0.53 5.79
N THR A 121 -14.90 -0.22 6.73
CA THR A 121 -13.68 -1.02 6.46
C THR A 121 -13.93 -2.11 5.42
N GLY A 122 -15.07 -2.81 5.50
CA GLY A 122 -15.48 -3.82 4.52
C GLY A 122 -15.64 -3.23 3.11
N ALA A 123 -16.32 -2.09 2.99
CA ALA A 123 -16.46 -1.37 1.72
C ALA A 123 -15.11 -0.96 1.14
N LEU A 124 -14.19 -0.51 1.99
CA LEU A 124 -12.83 -0.16 1.60
C LEU A 124 -12.05 -1.38 1.08
N MET A 125 -12.15 -2.53 1.77
CA MET A 125 -11.50 -3.78 1.34
C MET A 125 -12.07 -4.28 0.01
N ILE A 126 -13.40 -4.33 -0.13
CA ILE A 126 -14.07 -4.74 -1.36
C ILE A 126 -13.69 -3.79 -2.51
N GLY A 127 -13.69 -2.47 -2.26
CA GLY A 127 -13.29 -1.47 -3.25
C GLY A 127 -11.84 -1.63 -3.69
N ALA A 128 -10.93 -1.90 -2.74
CA ALA A 128 -9.52 -2.14 -3.05
C ALA A 128 -9.32 -3.40 -3.89
N VAL A 129 -9.98 -4.51 -3.54
CA VAL A 129 -9.91 -5.77 -4.29
C VAL A 129 -10.54 -5.63 -5.67
N ALA A 130 -11.73 -5.01 -5.77
CA ALA A 130 -12.41 -4.77 -7.04
C ALA A 130 -11.56 -3.89 -7.97
N THR A 131 -10.95 -2.83 -7.43
CA THR A 131 -10.03 -1.98 -8.20
C THR A 131 -8.83 -2.78 -8.67
N GLY A 132 -8.18 -3.53 -7.78
CA GLY A 132 -7.05 -4.39 -8.14
C GLY A 132 -7.39 -5.42 -9.22
N LEU A 133 -8.57 -6.03 -9.14
CA LEU A 133 -9.05 -7.01 -10.12
C LEU A 133 -9.35 -6.36 -11.48
N CYS A 134 -9.99 -5.19 -11.50
CA CYS A 134 -10.28 -4.44 -12.72
C CYS A 134 -9.00 -3.97 -13.44
N PHE A 135 -7.92 -3.69 -12.72
CA PHE A 135 -6.63 -3.32 -13.30
C PHE A 135 -5.77 -4.53 -13.70
N LEU A 136 -6.14 -5.74 -13.26
CA LEU A 136 -5.45 -6.99 -13.60
C LEU A 136 -6.03 -7.63 -14.88
N LEU A 137 -7.32 -7.43 -15.14
CA LEU A 137 -8.01 -7.79 -16.40
C LEU A 137 -7.68 -6.82 -17.54
#